data_AF-A0A926DZ22-F1
#
_entry.id   AF-A0A926DZ22-F1
#
_cell.length_a   1.000
_cell.length_b   1.000
_cell.length_c   1.000
_cell.angle_alpha   90.00
_cell.angle_beta   90.00
_cell.angle_gamma   90.00
#
_symmetry.space_group_name_H-M   'P 1'
#
loop_
_entity.id
_entity.type
_entity.pdbx_description
1 polymer ?
#
loop_
_entity_poly.entity_id
_entity_poly.type
_entity_poly.pdbx_seq_one_letter_code
_entity_poly.pdbx_strand_id
1 'polypeptide(L)'
;MKQEYNTYTEITQKLLDGLKIGDMVRINDWKQSIPVCGVSKHYIVMAARQFGNWRCVVIQKETWAGYDRDTYAWLVGRYVCRTHGLPGTMFDLDDPSEVKKYLKNLESVSLDETAPYGATAINTLRIRKRQKKSARTAATIQGAKPNCCKSSIS
;
A
#
# COMPACT_ATOMS: atom_id res chain seq x y z
N MET A 1 5.04 11.46 -19.57
CA MET A 1 6.32 11.32 -18.83
C MET A 1 6.20 10.13 -17.89
N LYS A 2 7.10 9.15 -17.97
CA LYS A 2 7.16 8.08 -16.96
C LYS A 2 7.63 8.73 -15.66
N GLN A 3 6.76 8.81 -14.67
CA GLN A 3 7.16 9.29 -13.36
C GLN A 3 8.22 8.36 -12.78
N GLU A 4 9.38 8.95 -12.48
CA GLU A 4 10.54 8.22 -11.97
C GLU A 4 10.32 7.80 -10.51
N TYR A 5 10.90 6.66 -10.17
CA TYR A 5 10.93 6.16 -8.81
C TYR A 5 12.19 6.65 -8.14
N ASN A 6 12.06 7.19 -6.93
CA ASN A 6 13.22 7.41 -6.07
C ASN A 6 13.63 6.07 -5.48
N THR A 7 14.89 5.69 -5.65
CA THR A 7 15.45 4.43 -5.14
C THR A 7 16.24 4.69 -3.87
N TYR A 8 15.94 3.94 -2.83
CA TYR A 8 16.59 4.00 -1.53
C TYR A 8 17.18 2.63 -1.20
N THR A 9 18.47 2.59 -0.86
CA THR A 9 19.20 1.41 -0.37
C THR A 9 19.40 1.46 1.14
N GLU A 10 19.39 2.66 1.73
CA GLU A 10 19.38 2.87 3.17
C GLU A 10 17.93 3.13 3.63
N ILE A 11 17.36 2.14 4.32
CA ILE A 11 15.99 2.22 4.82
C ILE A 11 16.01 2.72 6.25
N THR A 12 15.27 3.79 6.52
CA THR A 12 15.16 4.40 7.85
C THR A 12 13.69 4.52 8.26
N GLN A 13 13.42 4.56 9.56
CA GLN A 13 12.07 4.81 10.07
C GLN A 13 11.49 6.13 9.52
N LYS A 14 12.31 7.19 9.42
CA LYS A 14 11.91 8.48 8.85
C LYS A 14 11.45 8.36 7.39
N LEU A 15 12.10 7.50 6.59
CA LEU A 15 11.67 7.21 5.22
C LEU A 15 10.29 6.54 5.19
N LEU A 16 10.09 5.55 6.06
CA LEU A 16 8.82 4.82 6.17
C LEU A 16 7.69 5.70 6.71
N ASP A 17 7.95 6.57 7.68
CA ASP A 17 6.99 7.56 8.19
C ASP A 17 6.60 8.61 7.15
N GLY A 18 7.46 8.85 6.16
CA GLY A 18 7.17 9.73 5.03
C GLY A 18 6.24 9.12 3.97
N LEU A 19 5.91 7.83 4.05
CA LEU A 19 4.98 7.18 3.14
C LEU A 19 3.55 7.58 3.45
N LYS A 20 2.76 7.77 2.39
CA LYS A 20 1.37 8.18 2.50
C LYS A 20 0.48 7.35 1.58
N ILE A 21 -0.80 7.28 1.91
CA ILE A 21 -1.82 6.65 1.06
C ILE A 21 -1.72 7.19 -0.37
N GLY A 22 -1.73 6.28 -1.34
CA GLY A 22 -1.57 6.52 -2.77
C GLY A 22 -0.12 6.57 -3.29
N ASP A 23 0.89 6.56 -2.41
CA ASP A 23 2.28 6.37 -2.86
C ASP A 23 2.44 4.96 -3.44
N MET A 24 3.18 4.84 -4.54
CA MET A 24 3.50 3.53 -5.13
C MET A 24 4.85 3.07 -4.63
N VAL A 25 4.90 1.88 -4.06
CA VAL A 25 6.08 1.32 -3.42
C VAL A 25 6.47 0.01 -4.10
N ARG A 26 7.76 -0.19 -4.33
CA ARG A 26 8.33 -1.43 -4.82
C ARG A 26 9.49 -1.83 -3.94
N ILE A 27 9.44 -3.05 -3.42
CA ILE A 27 10.42 -3.61 -2.49
C ILE A 27 11.39 -4.50 -3.26
N ASN A 28 12.68 -4.44 -2.91
CA ASN A 28 13.75 -5.28 -3.43
C ASN A 28 13.74 -5.35 -4.97
N ASP A 29 13.68 -6.55 -5.54
CA ASP A 29 13.67 -6.85 -6.97
C ASP A 29 12.25 -7.04 -7.54
N TRP A 30 11.21 -6.67 -6.79
CA TRP A 30 9.83 -6.85 -7.24
C TRP A 30 9.58 -6.16 -8.59
N LYS A 31 9.02 -6.90 -9.54
CA LYS A 31 8.71 -6.39 -10.87
C LYS A 31 7.60 -5.34 -10.86
N GLN A 32 6.69 -5.42 -9.88
CA GLN A 32 5.53 -4.57 -9.77
C GLN A 32 5.61 -3.68 -8.53
N SER A 33 5.07 -2.47 -8.66
CA SER A 33 4.90 -1.55 -7.55
C SER A 33 3.46 -1.64 -7.04
N ILE A 34 3.27 -1.60 -5.73
CA ILE A 34 1.99 -1.75 -5.05
C ILE A 34 1.64 -0.40 -4.40
N PRO A 35 0.40 0.10 -4.50
CA PRO A 35 -0.01 1.33 -3.82
C PRO A 35 -0.12 1.12 -2.31
N VAL A 36 0.24 2.15 -1.55
CA VAL A 36 -0.07 2.26 -0.12
C VAL A 36 -1.56 2.55 0.02
N CYS A 37 -2.30 1.67 0.70
CA CYS A 37 -3.71 1.86 1.01
C CYS A 37 -3.94 2.30 2.46
N GLY A 38 -3.00 2.01 3.38
CA GLY A 38 -3.13 2.35 4.78
C GLY A 38 -1.79 2.68 5.45
N VAL A 39 -1.81 3.60 6.41
CA VAL A 39 -0.66 3.93 7.25
C VAL A 39 -1.13 4.09 8.69
N SER A 40 -0.44 3.45 9.62
CA SER A 40 -0.63 3.59 11.06
C SER A 40 0.67 3.99 11.75
N LYS A 41 0.69 3.92 13.09
CA LYS A 41 1.87 4.28 13.87
C LYS A 41 3.00 3.29 13.62
N HIS A 42 2.71 1.99 13.66
CA HIS A 42 3.72 0.93 13.55
C HIS A 42 3.71 0.21 12.19
N TYR A 43 2.68 0.39 11.36
CA TYR A 43 2.49 -0.37 10.13
C TYR A 43 2.16 0.48 8.90
N ILE A 44 2.44 -0.08 7.73
CA ILE A 44 2.00 0.42 6.42
C ILE A 44 1.40 -0.75 5.66
N VAL A 45 0.20 -0.56 5.11
CA VAL A 45 -0.49 -1.58 4.32
C VAL A 45 -0.45 -1.17 2.85
N MET A 46 -0.04 -2.10 2.01
CA MET A 46 -0.02 -1.98 0.56
C MET A 46 -0.83 -3.10 -0.03
N ALA A 47 -1.70 -2.79 -0.99
CA ALA A 47 -2.58 -3.79 -1.58
C ALA A 47 -2.76 -3.56 -3.07
N ALA A 48 -2.79 -4.64 -3.85
CA ALA A 48 -3.18 -4.59 -5.24
C ALA A 48 -3.81 -5.91 -5.67
N ARG A 49 -4.70 -5.85 -6.66
CA ARG A 49 -5.19 -7.04 -7.35
C ARG A 49 -4.12 -7.57 -8.30
N GLN A 50 -3.73 -8.84 -8.12
CA GLN A 50 -2.85 -9.59 -9.00
C GLN A 50 -3.54 -10.88 -9.43
N PHE A 51 -3.75 -11.08 -10.73
CA PHE A 51 -4.41 -12.27 -11.29
C PHE A 51 -5.75 -12.61 -10.60
N GLY A 52 -6.58 -11.59 -10.33
CA GLY A 52 -7.89 -11.75 -9.67
C GLY A 52 -7.84 -11.89 -8.15
N ASN A 53 -6.66 -12.03 -7.54
CA ASN A 53 -6.49 -12.16 -6.10
C ASN A 53 -5.91 -10.89 -5.48
N TRP A 54 -6.28 -10.61 -4.23
CA TRP A 54 -5.65 -9.55 -3.46
C TRP A 54 -4.26 -9.98 -3.01
N ARG A 55 -3.25 -9.18 -3.35
CA ARG A 55 -1.93 -9.24 -2.73
C ARG A 55 -1.85 -8.12 -1.71
N CYS A 56 -1.96 -8.48 -0.44
CA CYS A 56 -1.75 -7.57 0.68
C CYS A 56 -0.32 -7.73 1.21
N VAL A 57 0.38 -6.62 1.41
CA VAL A 57 1.72 -6.57 1.96
C VAL A 57 1.72 -5.54 3.08
N VAL A 58 2.22 -5.95 4.25
CA VAL A 58 2.35 -5.08 5.41
C VAL A 58 3.83 -4.85 5.69
N ILE A 59 4.21 -3.58 5.83
CA ILE A 59 5.55 -3.17 6.26
C ILE A 59 5.48 -2.82 7.75
N GLN A 60 6.39 -3.38 8.53
CA GLN A 60 6.63 -2.93 9.90
C GLN A 60 7.60 -1.75 9.89
N LYS A 61 7.22 -0.67 10.58
CA LYS A 61 8.04 0.56 10.68
C LYS A 61 9.12 0.49 11.74
N GLU A 62 9.15 -0.58 12.50
CA GLU A 62 10.19 -0.90 13.47
C GLU A 62 11.06 -2.01 12.93
N THR A 63 12.30 -2.03 13.40
CA THR A 63 13.21 -3.13 13.08
C THR A 63 12.74 -4.39 13.76
N TRP A 64 12.86 -5.51 13.05
CA TRP A 64 12.48 -6.82 13.54
C TRP A 64 13.26 -7.21 14.80
N ALA A 65 12.53 -7.59 15.86
CA ALA A 65 13.08 -7.89 17.18
C ALA A 65 13.50 -9.36 17.39
N GLY A 66 13.14 -10.27 16.48
CA GLY A 66 13.68 -11.65 16.48
C GLY A 66 13.01 -12.64 17.43
N TYR A 67 11.67 -12.76 17.41
CA TYR A 67 10.95 -13.69 18.28
C TYR A 67 11.19 -15.19 17.97
N ASP A 68 11.53 -15.53 16.71
CA ASP A 68 11.97 -16.87 16.30
C ASP A 68 13.42 -16.79 15.80
N ARG A 69 14.36 -17.13 16.70
CA ARG A 69 15.80 -16.99 16.46
C ARG A 69 16.34 -17.97 15.42
N ASP A 70 15.66 -19.08 15.15
CA ASP A 70 16.23 -20.12 14.27
C ASP A 70 15.80 -19.90 12.81
N THR A 71 14.55 -19.48 12.56
CA THR A 71 14.03 -19.28 11.20
C THR A 71 14.38 -17.89 10.63
N TYR A 72 14.42 -16.86 11.48
CA TYR A 72 14.48 -15.45 11.04
C TYR A 72 15.57 -14.61 11.72
N ALA A 73 16.59 -15.22 12.33
CA ALA A 73 17.71 -14.47 12.93
C ALA A 73 18.34 -13.44 11.98
N TRP A 74 18.45 -13.76 10.69
CA TRP A 74 19.01 -12.88 9.66
C TRP A 74 18.18 -11.62 9.38
N LEU A 75 16.96 -11.53 9.91
CA LEU A 75 16.09 -10.36 9.83
C LEU A 75 16.27 -9.41 11.03
N VAL A 76 16.90 -9.85 12.11
CA VAL A 76 17.02 -9.04 13.33
C VAL A 76 17.71 -7.70 13.02
N GLY A 77 17.12 -6.61 13.52
CA GLY A 77 17.61 -5.25 13.27
C GLY A 77 17.26 -4.70 11.88
N ARG A 78 16.51 -5.42 11.04
CA ARG A 78 16.10 -4.96 9.70
C ARG A 78 14.63 -4.56 9.66
N TYR A 79 14.30 -3.64 8.76
CA TYR A 79 12.91 -3.40 8.37
C TYR A 79 12.39 -4.54 7.51
N VAL A 80 11.18 -4.99 7.78
CA VAL A 80 10.60 -6.17 7.13
C VAL A 80 9.24 -5.86 6.54
N CYS A 81 8.92 -6.57 5.46
CA CYS A 81 7.55 -6.68 4.95
C CYS A 81 7.08 -8.12 5.00
N ARG A 82 5.79 -8.32 5.25
CA ARG A 82 5.12 -9.62 5.19
C ARG A 82 4.02 -9.61 4.16
N THR A 83 3.85 -10.72 3.45
CA THR A 83 2.76 -10.86 2.49
C THR A 83 1.60 -11.59 3.16
N HIS A 84 0.45 -10.95 3.24
CA HIS A 84 -0.79 -11.62 3.60
C HIS A 84 -1.44 -12.12 2.31
N GLY A 85 -1.22 -13.40 2.00
CA GLY A 85 -2.07 -14.11 1.06
C GLY A 85 -3.40 -14.34 1.76
N LEU A 86 -4.43 -13.55 1.43
CA LEU A 86 -5.79 -13.85 1.90
C LEU A 86 -6.43 -14.77 0.85
N PRO A 87 -6.64 -16.06 1.15
CA PRO A 87 -7.47 -16.90 0.31
C PRO A 87 -8.91 -16.44 0.51
N GLY A 88 -9.49 -15.80 -0.51
CA GLY A 88 -10.92 -15.51 -0.55
C GLY A 88 -11.40 -14.35 0.32
N THR A 89 -11.80 -13.26 -0.36
CA THR A 89 -13.04 -12.52 -0.07
C THR A 89 -13.25 -11.71 1.21
N MET A 90 -12.32 -11.53 2.16
CA MET A 90 -12.72 -10.88 3.42
C MET A 90 -12.49 -9.37 3.59
N PHE A 91 -11.70 -8.69 2.75
CA PHE A 91 -11.50 -7.23 2.88
C PHE A 91 -11.46 -6.53 1.54
N ASP A 92 -12.33 -5.54 1.34
CA ASP A 92 -12.19 -4.59 0.25
C ASP A 92 -11.12 -3.56 0.64
N LEU A 93 -9.89 -3.79 0.18
CA LEU A 93 -8.77 -2.89 0.45
C LEU A 93 -8.83 -1.60 -0.41
N ASP A 94 -9.84 -1.49 -1.28
CA ASP A 94 -10.24 -0.22 -1.89
C ASP A 94 -11.11 0.63 -0.95
N ASP A 95 -11.75 0.04 0.08
CA ASP A 95 -12.51 0.78 1.11
C ASP A 95 -11.59 1.25 2.26
N PRO A 96 -11.40 2.57 2.43
CA PRO A 96 -10.61 3.12 3.53
C PRO A 96 -11.08 2.68 4.92
N SER A 97 -12.37 2.37 5.07
CA SER A 97 -12.97 1.94 6.35
C SER A 97 -12.48 0.55 6.76
N GLU A 98 -12.43 -0.39 5.81
CA GLU A 98 -11.91 -1.74 6.04
C GLU A 98 -10.41 -1.72 6.29
N VAL A 99 -9.65 -0.92 5.52
CA VAL A 99 -8.21 -0.73 5.76
C VAL A 99 -7.95 -0.19 7.16
N LYS A 100 -8.78 0.75 7.65
CA LYS A 100 -8.67 1.30 9.00
C LYS A 100 -8.96 0.26 10.09
N LYS A 101 -9.97 -0.60 9.91
CA LYS A 101 -10.27 -1.70 10.83
C LYS A 101 -9.11 -2.70 10.88
N TYR A 102 -8.58 -3.06 9.71
CA TYR A 102 -7.44 -3.96 9.58
C TYR A 102 -6.20 -3.42 10.28
N LEU A 103 -5.85 -2.15 10.04
CA LEU A 103 -4.76 -1.48 10.76
C LEU A 103 -4.99 -1.44 12.27
N LYS A 104 -6.21 -1.16 12.73
CA LYS A 104 -6.52 -1.17 14.17
C LYS A 104 -6.28 -2.56 14.78
N ASN A 105 -6.64 -3.63 14.06
CA ASN A 105 -6.41 -5.00 14.52
C ASN A 105 -4.91 -5.34 14.56
N LEU A 106 -4.15 -4.95 13.53
CA LEU A 106 -2.69 -5.13 13.48
C LEU A 106 -1.98 -4.44 14.66
N GLU A 107 -2.43 -3.25 15.03
CA GLU A 107 -1.90 -2.50 16.17
C GLU A 107 -2.23 -3.16 17.52
N SER A 108 -3.29 -4.00 17.61
CA SER A 108 -3.65 -4.72 18.84
C SER A 108 -3.02 -6.11 18.98
N VAL A 109 -2.82 -6.84 17.89
CA VAL A 109 -2.48 -8.27 17.91
C VAL A 109 -1.04 -8.52 17.42
N SER A 110 -0.35 -7.49 16.94
CA SER A 110 0.97 -7.55 16.31
C SER A 110 0.98 -8.30 14.96
N LEU A 111 2.03 -8.05 14.16
CA LEU A 111 2.16 -8.62 12.83
C LEU A 111 2.37 -10.15 12.84
N ASP A 112 2.94 -10.68 13.91
CA ASP A 112 3.40 -12.07 13.97
C ASP A 112 2.26 -13.06 14.14
N GLU A 113 1.20 -12.63 14.81
CA GLU A 113 -0.01 -13.41 15.02
C GLU A 113 -0.98 -13.31 13.82
N THR A 114 -0.78 -12.34 12.93
CA THR A 114 -1.73 -11.99 11.87
C THR A 114 -1.25 -12.29 10.45
N ALA A 115 0.06 -12.48 10.24
CA ALA A 115 0.68 -12.63 8.92
C ALA A 115 1.17 -14.05 8.64
N PRO A 116 0.40 -14.86 7.88
CA PRO A 116 0.68 -16.29 7.72
C PRO A 116 1.90 -16.62 6.85
N TYR A 117 2.51 -15.67 6.12
CA TYR A 117 3.58 -15.96 5.18
C TYR A 117 4.80 -15.02 5.26
N GLY A 118 5.97 -15.66 5.36
CA GLY A 118 7.33 -15.20 5.06
C GLY A 118 7.65 -13.72 5.27
N ALA A 119 8.38 -13.41 6.34
CA ALA A 119 9.00 -12.10 6.50
C ALA A 119 10.15 -11.92 5.49
N THR A 120 10.18 -10.76 4.83
CA THR A 120 11.21 -10.39 3.87
C THR A 120 11.87 -9.09 4.31
N ALA A 121 13.21 -9.08 4.39
CA ALA A 121 13.96 -7.85 4.64
C ALA A 121 13.78 -6.85 3.49
N ILE A 122 13.60 -5.58 3.82
CA ILE A 122 13.55 -4.49 2.85
C ILE A 122 14.97 -3.98 2.65
N ASN A 123 15.65 -4.49 1.61
CA ASN A 123 17.01 -4.08 1.25
C ASN A 123 17.01 -2.91 0.25
N THR A 124 15.94 -2.78 -0.53
CA THR A 124 15.77 -1.66 -1.46
C THR A 124 14.32 -1.24 -1.49
N LEU A 125 14.08 0.06 -1.42
CA LEU A 125 12.74 0.63 -1.50
C LEU A 125 12.70 1.62 -2.66
N ARG A 126 11.79 1.40 -3.59
CA ARG A 126 11.53 2.34 -4.69
C ARG A 126 10.18 2.99 -4.47
N ILE A 127 10.17 4.31 -4.37
CA ILE A 127 8.96 5.08 -4.06
C ILE A 127 8.67 6.04 -5.19
N ARG A 128 7.46 5.96 -5.72
CA ARG A 128 6.89 6.99 -6.58
C ARG A 128 5.76 7.68 -5.81
N LYS A 129 5.96 8.95 -5.50
CA LYS A 129 4.99 9.74 -4.74
C LYS A 129 3.69 9.89 -5.51
N ARG A 130 2.57 9.88 -4.78
CA ARG A 130 1.25 10.14 -5.38
C ARG A 130 1.27 11.45 -6.17
N GLN A 131 0.60 11.47 -7.32
CA GLN A 131 0.30 12.74 -7.96
C GLN A 131 -0.74 13.46 -7.10
N LYS A 132 -0.45 14.70 -6.67
CA LYS A 132 -1.52 15.59 -6.24
C LYS A 132 -2.40 15.76 -7.47
N LYS A 133 -3.68 15.33 -7.40
CA LYS A 133 -4.68 15.77 -8.39
C LYS A 133 -4.61 17.30 -8.41
N SER A 134 -4.07 17.87 -9.48
CA SER A 134 -4.10 19.31 -9.67
C SER A 134 -5.57 19.73 -9.69
N ALA A 135 -5.92 20.76 -8.93
CA ALA A 135 -7.29 21.28 -8.81
C ALA A 135 -7.88 21.85 -10.13
N ARG A 136 -7.28 21.52 -11.28
CA ARG A 136 -7.68 21.99 -12.62
C ARG A 136 -8.78 21.17 -13.29
N THR A 137 -9.26 20.09 -12.69
CA THR A 137 -10.33 19.23 -13.26
C THR A 137 -11.61 19.22 -12.43
N ALA A 138 -11.85 20.28 -11.64
CA ALA A 138 -13.13 20.49 -10.96
C ALA A 138 -14.05 21.51 -11.65
N ALA A 139 -13.58 22.19 -12.71
CA ALA A 139 -14.31 23.29 -13.36
C ALA A 139 -15.06 22.91 -14.66
N THR A 140 -15.20 21.63 -15.01
CA THR A 140 -15.88 21.22 -16.26
C THR A 140 -17.18 20.42 -16.05
N ILE A 141 -17.61 20.18 -14.81
CA ILE A 141 -18.84 19.40 -14.55
C ILE A 141 -20.05 20.30 -14.16
N GLN A 142 -19.85 21.60 -13.97
CA GLN A 142 -20.96 22.56 -13.78
C GLN A 142 -21.10 23.46 -15.00
N GLY A 143 -21.56 22.90 -16.12
CA GLY A 143 -21.73 23.67 -17.35
C GLY A 143 -22.18 22.90 -18.58
N ALA A 144 -22.97 21.82 -18.43
CA ALA A 144 -23.66 21.21 -19.55
C ALA A 144 -25.12 21.02 -19.18
N LYS A 145 -25.95 22.01 -19.53
CA LYS A 145 -27.40 21.82 -19.66
C LYS A 145 -27.63 20.93 -20.89
N PRO A 146 -28.31 19.78 -20.80
CA PRO A 146 -28.80 19.11 -21.99
C PRO A 146 -30.07 19.85 -22.45
N ASN A 147 -29.95 20.67 -23.49
CA ASN A 147 -31.10 21.14 -24.24
C ASN A 147 -30.99 20.64 -25.69
N CYS A 148 -32.15 20.24 -26.21
CA CYS A 148 -32.48 20.01 -27.62
C CYS A 148 -32.29 18.59 -28.18
N CYS A 149 -33.31 17.75 -27.98
CA CYS A 149 -33.87 16.94 -29.06
C CYS A 149 -35.38 17.17 -29.11
N LYS A 150 -35.82 18.20 -29.85
CA LYS A 150 -37.18 18.22 -30.43
C LYS A 150 -37.04 17.62 -31.83
N SER A 151 -37.44 16.37 -31.98
CA SER A 151 -37.69 15.77 -33.30
C SER A 151 -39.12 16.09 -33.70
N SER A 152 -39.30 17.16 -34.46
CA SER A 152 -40.45 17.34 -35.35
C SER A 152 -40.20 16.52 -36.61
N ILE A 153 -40.99 15.46 -36.79
CA ILE A 153 -41.16 14.80 -38.08
C ILE A 153 -42.52 15.28 -38.61
N SER A 154 -42.42 15.88 -39.80
CA SER A 154 -43.44 16.34 -40.73
C SER A 154 -44.41 15.26 -41.17
#